data_AF-A0A2M7SF70-F1
#
_entry.id   AF-A0A2M7SF70-F1
#
_cell.length_a   1.000
_cell.length_b   1.000
_cell.length_c   1.000
_cell.angle_alpha   90.00
_cell.angle_beta   90.00
_cell.angle_gamma   90.00
#
_symmetry.space_group_name_H-M   'P 1'
#
loop_
_entity.id
_entity.type
_entity.pdbx_description
1 polymer ?
#
loop_
_entity_poly.entity_id
_entity_poly.type
_entity_poly.pdbx_seq_one_letter_code
_entity_poly.pdbx_strand_id
1 'polypeptide(L)'
;MKKISLDGTWELTYFPEGKFSVKDPGELSGIKAKTVSAKVPGNVELDLARAGEIPDPFYGGNIFKLRPYEFYEWWYTRSFEVEDIDRVSFPHIHIAFDGIDCFSEIWLNNRKIGETDNMLIKHCFDVTDVVKSC
;
A
#
# COMPACT_ATOMS: atom_id res chain seq x y z
N MET A 1 11.53 15.27 17.38
CA MET A 1 10.73 14.70 16.27
C MET A 1 10.68 13.18 16.45
N LYS A 2 9.50 12.62 16.70
CA LYS A 2 9.29 11.16 16.78
C LYS A 2 8.97 10.65 15.38
N LYS A 3 9.55 9.51 14.99
CA LYS A 3 9.26 8.83 13.72
C LYS A 3 8.90 7.38 14.03
N ILE A 4 7.86 6.89 13.36
CA ILE A 4 7.45 5.49 13.40
C ILE A 4 7.60 4.98 11.98
N SER A 5 8.39 3.92 11.78
CA SER A 5 8.47 3.28 10.47
C SER A 5 7.25 2.40 10.26
N LEU A 6 6.68 2.46 9.06
CA LEU A 6 5.64 1.55 8.58
C LEU A 6 6.23 0.47 7.66
N ASP A 7 7.55 0.25 7.70
CA ASP A 7 8.20 -0.86 7.02
C ASP A 7 7.85 -2.20 7.68
N GLY A 8 7.98 -3.29 6.93
CA GLY A 8 7.72 -4.65 7.37
C GLY A 8 6.59 -5.30 6.57
N THR A 9 5.77 -6.09 7.25
CA THR A 9 4.71 -6.89 6.62
C THR A 9 3.46 -6.06 6.38
N TRP A 10 2.92 -6.20 5.18
CA TRP A 10 1.65 -5.65 4.71
C TRP A 10 0.82 -6.78 4.12
N GLU A 11 -0.45 -6.50 3.83
CA GLU A 11 -1.28 -7.37 2.99
C GLU A 11 -1.37 -6.76 1.59
N LEU A 12 -1.36 -7.61 0.57
CA LEU A 12 -1.52 -7.24 -0.82
C LEU A 12 -2.73 -7.96 -1.40
N THR A 13 -3.82 -7.22 -1.61
CA THR A 13 -5.00 -7.69 -2.34
C THR A 13 -4.91 -7.24 -3.79
N TYR A 14 -5.21 -8.14 -4.73
CA TYR A 14 -5.06 -7.84 -6.15
C TYR A 14 -6.06 -8.57 -7.04
N PHE A 15 -6.35 -7.96 -8.18
CA PHE A 15 -7.28 -8.47 -9.19
C PHE A 15 -7.08 -7.74 -10.53
N PRO A 16 -7.49 -8.33 -11.68
CA PRO A 16 -7.50 -7.62 -12.95
C PRO A 16 -8.32 -6.33 -12.87
N GLU A 17 -7.81 -5.26 -13.46
CA GLU A 17 -8.49 -3.97 -13.53
C GLU A 17 -9.90 -4.13 -14.13
N GLY A 18 -10.88 -3.40 -13.56
CA GLY A 18 -12.27 -3.43 -14.00
C GLY A 18 -13.04 -4.70 -13.64
N LYS A 19 -12.41 -5.70 -13.01
CA LYS A 19 -13.11 -6.90 -12.51
C LYS A 19 -14.06 -6.56 -11.36
N PHE A 20 -13.64 -5.66 -10.48
CA PHE A 20 -14.44 -5.11 -9.40
C PHE A 20 -14.44 -3.59 -9.51
N SER A 21 -15.45 -2.93 -8.96
CA SER A 21 -15.53 -1.47 -8.90
C SER A 21 -15.33 -1.02 -7.46
N VAL A 22 -14.12 -1.26 -6.92
CA VAL A 22 -13.74 -0.85 -5.56
C VAL A 22 -13.40 0.64 -5.59
N LYS A 23 -14.11 1.45 -4.83
CA LYS A 23 -13.88 2.92 -4.78
C LYS A 23 -13.15 3.38 -3.54
N ASP A 24 -13.22 2.59 -2.48
CA ASP A 24 -12.60 2.88 -1.20
C ASP A 24 -12.22 1.57 -0.50
N PRO A 25 -11.28 1.60 0.47
CA PRO A 25 -10.79 0.38 1.10
C PRO A 25 -11.85 -0.40 1.89
N GLY A 26 -12.99 0.20 2.27
CA GLY A 26 -14.07 -0.50 2.96
C GLY A 26 -14.75 -1.56 2.09
N GLU A 27 -14.80 -1.32 0.77
CA GLU A 27 -15.42 -2.24 -0.20
C GLU A 27 -14.56 -3.48 -0.48
N LEU A 28 -13.25 -3.47 -0.15
CA LEU A 28 -12.36 -4.62 -0.33
C LEU A 28 -12.83 -5.87 0.42
N SER A 29 -13.43 -5.70 1.60
CA SER A 29 -13.95 -6.80 2.40
C SER A 29 -15.15 -7.52 1.75
N GLY A 30 -15.87 -6.81 0.86
CA GLY A 30 -17.06 -7.33 0.18
C GLY A 30 -16.75 -8.11 -1.10
N ILE A 31 -15.49 -8.08 -1.57
CA ILE A 31 -15.09 -8.76 -2.81
C ILE A 31 -14.30 -10.04 -2.53
N LYS A 32 -14.48 -11.03 -3.40
CA LYS A 32 -13.70 -12.28 -3.36
C LYS A 32 -12.44 -12.13 -4.21
N ALA A 33 -11.51 -11.30 -3.76
CA ALA A 33 -10.19 -11.13 -4.34
C ALA A 33 -9.15 -11.99 -3.63
N LYS A 34 -7.98 -12.15 -4.27
CA LYS A 34 -6.86 -12.87 -3.69
C LYS A 34 -6.01 -11.89 -2.87
N THR A 35 -5.57 -12.35 -1.70
CA THR A 35 -4.70 -11.59 -0.80
C THR A 35 -3.49 -12.42 -0.45
N VAL A 36 -2.31 -11.80 -0.48
CA VAL A 36 -1.03 -12.42 -0.09
C VAL A 36 -0.30 -11.53 0.91
N SER A 37 0.66 -12.10 1.63
CA SER A 37 1.57 -11.31 2.47
C SER A 37 2.54 -10.53 1.60
N ALA A 38 2.77 -9.27 1.96
CA ALA A 38 3.56 -8.31 1.22
C ALA A 38 4.65 -7.70 2.10
N LYS A 39 5.73 -7.21 1.49
CA LYS A 39 6.86 -6.59 2.21
C LYS A 39 7.10 -5.17 1.72
N VAL A 40 7.13 -4.21 2.65
CA VAL A 40 7.55 -2.83 2.40
C VAL A 40 8.88 -2.57 3.13
N PRO A 41 9.90 -2.02 2.45
CA PRO A 41 9.95 -1.72 1.01
C PRO A 41 10.03 -2.99 0.14
N GLY A 42 9.46 -2.93 -1.07
CA GLY A 42 9.35 -4.05 -2.00
C GLY A 42 8.54 -3.67 -3.25
N ASN A 43 8.11 -4.69 -4.01
CA ASN A 43 7.21 -4.57 -5.16
C ASN A 43 6.31 -5.80 -5.28
N VAL A 44 5.27 -5.67 -6.11
CA VAL A 44 4.21 -6.68 -6.25
C VAL A 44 4.75 -8.00 -6.80
N GLU A 45 5.70 -7.98 -7.73
CA GLU A 45 6.25 -9.20 -8.35
C GLU A 45 7.01 -10.05 -7.33
N LEU A 46 7.83 -9.42 -6.48
CA LEU A 46 8.55 -10.11 -5.43
C LEU A 46 7.62 -10.64 -4.34
N ASP A 47 6.52 -9.94 -4.05
CA ASP A 47 5.48 -10.40 -3.13
C ASP A 47 4.73 -11.62 -3.67
N LEU A 48 4.32 -11.58 -4.95
CA LEU A 48 3.71 -12.71 -5.64
C LEU A 48 4.64 -13.93 -5.70
N ALA A 49 5.92 -13.73 -6.00
CA ALA A 49 6.90 -14.81 -6.04
C ALA A 49 7.09 -15.44 -4.66
N ARG A 50 7.19 -14.63 -3.59
CA ARG A 50 7.25 -15.12 -2.20
C ARG A 50 6.01 -15.93 -1.81
N ALA A 51 4.84 -15.51 -2.28
CA ALA A 51 3.58 -16.21 -2.04
C ALA A 51 3.39 -17.46 -2.91
N GLY A 52 4.28 -17.72 -3.87
CA GLY A 52 4.20 -18.87 -4.79
C GLY A 52 3.17 -18.68 -5.92
N GLU A 53 2.71 -17.45 -6.14
CA GLU A 53 1.74 -17.09 -7.19
C GLU A 53 2.34 -17.11 -8.58
N ILE A 54 3.63 -16.75 -8.65
CA ILE A 54 4.42 -16.73 -9.86
C ILE A 54 5.75 -17.45 -9.61
N PRO A 55 6.39 -18.01 -10.65
CA PRO A 55 7.75 -18.53 -10.52
C PRO A 55 8.75 -17.39 -10.31
N ASP A 56 9.99 -17.72 -9.92
CA ASP A 56 11.08 -16.75 -9.81
C ASP A 56 11.20 -15.94 -11.13
N PRO A 57 10.98 -14.61 -11.07
CA PRO A 57 10.95 -13.75 -12.25
C PRO A 57 12.34 -13.63 -12.92
N PHE A 58 13.42 -13.86 -12.18
CA PHE A 58 14.80 -13.77 -12.70
C PHE A 58 15.26 -15.04 -13.42
N TYR A 59 14.51 -16.13 -13.32
CA TYR A 59 14.88 -17.39 -13.96
C TYR A 59 14.38 -17.47 -15.41
N GLY A 60 15.33 -17.54 -16.36
CA GLY A 60 15.05 -17.77 -17.77
C GLY A 60 14.09 -16.73 -18.36
N GLY A 61 13.03 -17.21 -19.03
CA GLY A 61 12.00 -16.36 -19.65
C GLY A 61 10.82 -16.02 -18.75
N ASN A 62 10.89 -16.28 -17.43
CA ASN A 62 9.74 -16.07 -16.54
C ASN A 62 9.28 -14.62 -16.47
N ILE A 63 10.18 -13.65 -16.67
CA ILE A 63 9.83 -12.23 -16.73
C ILE A 63 8.69 -11.93 -17.73
N PHE A 64 8.63 -12.65 -18.86
CA PHE A 64 7.58 -12.42 -19.86
C PHE A 64 6.19 -12.85 -19.39
N LYS A 65 6.10 -13.70 -18.37
CA LYS A 65 4.84 -14.13 -17.76
C LYS A 65 4.23 -13.05 -16.87
N LEU A 66 4.98 -12.00 -16.53
CA LEU A 66 4.50 -10.91 -15.69
C LEU A 66 3.64 -9.90 -16.45
N ARG A 67 3.73 -9.84 -17.78
CA ARG A 67 3.00 -8.83 -18.59
C ARG A 67 1.50 -8.70 -18.26
N PRO A 68 0.73 -9.77 -18.02
CA PRO A 68 -0.68 -9.63 -17.67
C PRO A 68 -0.92 -8.84 -16.37
N TYR A 69 0.05 -8.82 -15.45
CA TYR A 69 -0.02 -8.12 -14.17
C TYR A 69 0.12 -6.60 -14.31
N GLU A 70 0.52 -6.08 -15.48
CA GLU A 70 0.47 -4.64 -15.78
C GLU A 70 -0.98 -4.11 -15.82
N PHE A 71 -1.97 -4.98 -16.02
CA PHE A 71 -3.40 -4.65 -16.08
C PHE A 71 -4.14 -5.05 -14.80
N TYR A 72 -3.45 -5.03 -13.67
CA TYR A 72 -4.00 -5.36 -12.37
C TYR A 72 -4.10 -4.14 -11.48
N GLU A 73 -5.08 -4.19 -10.59
CA GLU A 73 -5.25 -3.27 -9.49
C GLU A 73 -4.64 -3.88 -8.22
N TRP A 74 -3.92 -3.05 -7.46
CA TRP A 74 -3.11 -3.48 -6.32
C TRP A 74 -3.45 -2.67 -5.08
N TRP A 75 -3.84 -3.37 -4.01
CA TRP A 75 -4.19 -2.75 -2.74
C TRP A 75 -3.24 -3.24 -1.66
N TYR A 76 -2.30 -2.37 -1.28
CA TYR A 76 -1.47 -2.56 -0.09
C TYR A 76 -2.23 -2.04 1.15
N THR A 77 -2.40 -2.90 2.15
CA THR A 77 -3.06 -2.53 3.42
C THR A 77 -2.20 -2.90 4.62
N ARG A 78 -2.27 -2.05 5.66
CA ARG A 78 -1.62 -2.30 6.95
C ARG A 78 -2.35 -1.57 8.06
N SER A 79 -2.51 -2.26 9.19
CA SER A 79 -2.88 -1.66 10.47
C SER A 79 -1.64 -1.36 11.28
N PHE A 80 -1.66 -0.25 12.00
CA PHE A 80 -0.59 0.15 12.91
C PHE A 80 -1.21 0.91 14.09
N GLU A 81 -0.54 0.83 15.23
CA GLU A 81 -0.95 1.53 16.44
C GLU A 81 -0.11 2.79 16.64
N VAL A 82 -0.73 3.84 17.15
CA VAL A 82 -0.04 5.04 17.57
C VAL A 82 -0.39 5.31 19.02
N GLU A 83 0.56 5.04 19.92
CA GLU A 83 0.41 5.28 21.36
C GLU A 83 0.25 6.79 21.64
N ASP A 84 -0.76 7.11 22.47
CA ASP A 84 -1.02 8.40 23.14
C ASP A 84 -0.45 9.61 22.39
N ILE A 85 -1.14 9.98 21.30
CA ILE A 85 -0.85 11.21 20.57
C ILE A 85 -1.27 12.40 21.45
N ASP A 86 -0.35 12.86 22.29
CA ASP A 86 -0.48 14.17 22.91
C ASP A 86 -0.42 15.25 21.83
N ARG A 87 -1.58 15.83 21.52
CA ARG A 87 -1.73 16.89 20.51
C ARG A 87 -0.97 18.16 20.87
N VAL A 88 -0.63 18.37 22.15
CA VAL A 88 0.22 19.48 22.59
C VAL A 88 1.68 19.21 22.17
N SER A 89 2.16 17.99 22.40
CA SER A 89 3.52 17.58 22.02
C SER A 89 3.69 17.33 20.52
N PHE A 90 2.62 16.93 19.83
CA PHE A 90 2.60 16.60 18.41
C PHE A 90 1.49 17.35 17.66
N PRO A 91 1.61 18.68 17.49
CA PRO A 91 0.59 19.49 16.82
C PRO A 91 0.50 19.24 15.31
N HIS A 92 1.52 18.60 14.73
CA HIS A 92 1.57 18.27 13.31
C HIS A 92 2.02 16.82 13.12
N ILE A 93 1.21 16.05 12.41
CA ILE A 93 1.47 14.63 12.14
C ILE A 93 1.36 14.40 10.66
N HIS A 94 2.40 13.80 10.10
CA HIS A 94 2.47 13.53 8.67
C HIS A 94 2.71 12.04 8.44
N ILE A 95 2.08 11.51 7.39
CA ILE A 95 2.53 10.26 6.77
C ILE A 95 3.44 10.63 5.61
N ALA A 96 4.59 9.96 5.57
CA ALA A 96 5.62 10.19 4.58
C ALA A 96 5.93 8.88 3.86
N PHE A 97 5.88 8.92 2.53
CA PHE A 97 6.33 7.86 1.65
C PHE A 97 7.58 8.34 0.92
N ASP A 98 8.71 7.68 1.16
CA ASP A 98 9.97 8.07 0.51
C ASP A 98 10.00 7.68 -0.99
N GLY A 99 9.09 6.80 -1.43
CA GLY A 99 8.81 6.53 -2.85
C GLY A 99 7.60 5.59 -3.00
N ILE A 100 6.76 5.85 -4.01
CA ILE A 100 5.64 4.98 -4.42
C ILE A 100 5.67 4.89 -5.95
N ASP A 101 5.72 3.69 -6.50
CA ASP A 101 5.72 3.45 -7.94
C ASP A 101 4.31 3.02 -8.41
N CYS A 102 3.54 3.87 -9.09
CA CYS A 102 3.77 5.30 -9.32
C CYS A 102 2.47 6.07 -9.06
N PHE A 103 1.43 5.68 -9.78
CA PHE A 103 0.07 6.17 -9.61
C PHE A 103 -0.58 5.46 -8.43
N SER A 104 -1.01 6.21 -7.42
CA SER A 104 -1.70 5.62 -6.27
C SER A 104 -2.69 6.58 -5.64
N GLU A 105 -3.68 6.01 -4.96
CA GLU A 105 -4.53 6.72 -4.01
C GLU A 105 -4.19 6.25 -2.60
N ILE A 106 -3.99 7.19 -1.69
CA ILE A 106 -3.64 6.89 -0.30
C ILE A 106 -4.83 7.13 0.60
N TRP A 107 -5.15 6.11 1.38
CA TRP A 107 -6.27 6.10 2.32
C TRP A 107 -5.78 5.84 3.75
N LEU A 108 -6.34 6.57 4.70
CA LEU A 108 -6.13 6.35 6.14
C LEU A 108 -7.48 6.40 6.84
N ASN A 109 -7.83 5.35 7.60
CA ASN A 109 -9.11 5.26 8.31
C ASN A 109 -10.33 5.51 7.39
N ASN A 110 -10.32 4.91 6.18
CA ASN A 110 -11.33 5.08 5.13
C ASN A 110 -11.50 6.52 4.62
N ARG A 111 -10.55 7.42 4.89
CA ARG A 111 -10.50 8.76 4.32
C ARG A 111 -9.34 8.85 3.34
N LYS A 112 -9.62 9.29 2.11
CA LYS A 112 -8.59 9.61 1.13
C LYS A 112 -7.77 10.79 1.62
N ILE A 113 -6.45 10.62 1.73
CA ILE A 113 -5.53 11.64 2.21
C ILE A 113 -4.67 12.25 1.10
N GLY A 114 -4.60 11.58 -0.06
CA GLY A 114 -3.85 12.09 -1.21
C GLY A 114 -3.75 11.11 -2.35
N GLU A 115 -3.05 11.54 -3.39
CA GLU A 115 -2.71 10.77 -4.58
C GLU A 115 -1.22 10.94 -4.88
N THR A 116 -0.62 9.98 -5.58
CA THR A 116 0.75 10.08 -6.09
C THR A 116 0.76 9.82 -7.59
N ASP A 117 1.72 10.42 -8.29
CA ASP A 117 1.92 10.27 -9.74
C ASP A 117 3.41 10.26 -10.12
N ASN A 118 4.31 10.08 -9.16
CA ASN A 118 5.75 10.15 -9.37
C ASN A 118 6.56 9.28 -8.41
N MET A 119 7.25 8.27 -8.95
CA MET A 119 8.05 7.32 -8.18
C MET A 119 9.38 7.87 -7.64
N LEU A 120 9.86 9.01 -8.14
CA LEU A 120 11.20 9.53 -7.89
C LEU A 120 11.27 10.59 -6.80
N ILE A 121 10.13 10.94 -6.19
CA ILE A 121 10.05 11.97 -5.16
C ILE A 121 9.37 11.42 -3.90
N LYS A 122 9.64 12.09 -2.78
CA LYS A 122 8.94 11.87 -1.53
C LYS A 122 7.54 12.47 -1.59
N HIS A 123 6.56 11.72 -1.12
CA HIS A 123 5.19 12.17 -0.90
C HIS A 123 4.93 12.31 0.60
N CYS A 124 4.34 13.43 1.02
CA CYS A 124 4.11 13.72 2.43
C CYS A 124 2.74 14.36 2.61
N PHE A 125 1.91 13.78 3.49
CA PHE A 125 0.53 14.20 3.70
C PHE A 125 0.32 14.54 5.16
N ASP A 126 -0.30 15.69 5.44
CA ASP A 126 -0.75 16.04 6.79
C ASP A 126 -1.97 15.17 7.15
N VAL A 127 -1.83 14.41 8.23
CA VAL A 127 -2.86 13.50 8.74
C VAL A 127 -3.28 13.85 10.16
N THR A 128 -2.94 15.06 10.63
CA THR A 128 -3.20 15.51 11.99
C THR A 128 -4.65 15.25 12.39
N ASP A 129 -5.63 15.61 11.55
CA ASP A 129 -7.06 15.42 11.87
C ASP A 129 -7.62 14.04 11.53
N VAL A 130 -6.82 13.15 10.95
CA VAL A 130 -7.27 11.83 10.44
C VAL A 130 -6.76 10.68 11.30
N VAL A 131 -5.55 10.84 11.85
CA VAL A 131 -4.95 9.86 12.74
C VAL A 131 -5.75 9.77 14.04
N LYS A 132 -6.02 8.54 14.46
CA LYS A 132 -6.70 8.22 15.72
C LYS A 132 -5.67 7.59 16.64
N SER A 133 -5.72 7.93 17.93
CA SER A 133 -5.03 7.18 18.97
C SER A 133 -5.87 5.96 19.35
N CYS A 134 -5.19 4.90 19.76
CA CYS A 134 -5.81 3.71 20.34
C CYS A 134 -5.96 3.87 21.85
#